data_AF-A0A4R4ZH79-F1
#
_entry.id   AF-A0A4R4ZH79-F1
#
_cell.length_a   1.000
_cell.length_b   1.000
_cell.length_c   1.000
_cell.angle_alpha   90.00
_cell.angle_beta   90.00
_cell.angle_gamma   90.00
#
_symmetry.space_group_name_H-M   'P 1'
#
loop_
_entity.id
_entity.type
_entity.pdbx_description
1 polymer ?
#
loop_
_entity_poly.entity_id
_entity_poly.type
_entity_poly.pdbx_seq_one_letter_code
_entity_poly.pdbx_strand_id
1 'polypeptide(L)'
;MTSEANPGPGYQVSPQDLAAQVKTLTNLGEQTNGLVTSARQLAERMPMLGTAPPAMHLAMRLREAAGQSGLTGEISAADTELNGFHDALHQTVTRYVSSDDHTAQVLRRTGGAAE
;
A
#
# COMPACT_ATOMS: atom_id res chain seq x y z
N MET A 1 31.93 28.14 26.04
CA MET A 1 30.49 27.91 25.80
C MET A 1 30.24 28.10 24.31
N THR A 2 30.42 27.05 23.51
CA THR A 2 30.08 27.04 22.09
C THR A 2 29.30 25.76 21.87
N SER A 3 27.98 25.85 22.05
CA SER A 3 27.08 24.74 21.73
C SER A 3 27.11 24.54 20.22
N GLU A 4 27.72 23.43 19.80
CA GLU A 4 27.48 22.80 18.51
C GLU A 4 25.97 22.58 18.36
N ALA A 5 25.33 23.38 17.50
CA ALA A 5 24.03 23.03 16.96
C ALA A 5 24.28 21.93 15.92
N ASN A 6 24.28 20.68 16.36
CA ASN A 6 24.23 19.52 15.47
C ASN A 6 22.95 19.63 14.62
N PRO A 7 23.04 19.91 13.30
CA PRO A 7 21.88 19.86 12.46
C PRO A 7 21.52 18.39 12.34
N GLY A 8 20.48 17.96 13.07
CA GLY A 8 19.96 16.60 12.96
C GLY A 8 19.76 16.24 11.48
N PRO A 9 19.90 14.95 11.12
CA PRO A 9 19.96 14.52 9.73
C PRO A 9 18.76 15.05 8.96
N GLY A 10 18.98 16.09 8.16
CA GLY A 10 17.98 16.69 7.31
C GLY A 10 17.65 15.70 6.22
N TYR A 11 16.53 14.98 6.39
CA TYR A 11 16.01 14.13 5.34
C TYR A 11 15.52 15.04 4.21
N GLN A 12 16.31 15.13 3.14
CA GLN A 12 15.89 15.80 1.92
C GLN A 12 14.98 14.85 1.15
N VAL A 13 13.68 15.06 1.30
CA VAL A 13 12.66 14.25 0.63
C VAL A 13 12.37 14.87 -0.73
N SER A 14 12.60 14.12 -1.80
CA SER A 14 12.20 14.51 -3.17
C SER A 14 10.72 14.17 -3.36
N PRO A 15 9.83 15.17 -3.50
CA PRO A 15 8.40 14.91 -3.67
C PRO A 15 8.09 14.11 -4.94
N GLN A 16 8.97 14.21 -5.95
CA GLN A 16 8.84 13.54 -7.24
C GLN A 16 9.07 12.03 -7.10
N ASP A 17 10.06 11.63 -6.31
CA ASP A 17 10.37 10.23 -6.05
C ASP A 17 9.27 9.57 -5.21
N LEU A 18 8.69 10.30 -4.26
CA LEU A 18 7.53 9.83 -3.51
C LEU A 18 6.29 9.69 -4.39
N ALA A 19 6.03 10.63 -5.31
CA ALA A 19 4.91 10.51 -6.24
C ALA A 19 5.04 9.28 -7.15
N ALA A 20 6.25 8.97 -7.60
CA ALA A 20 6.54 7.75 -8.37
C ALA A 20 6.32 6.47 -7.53
N GLN A 21 6.71 6.48 -6.26
CA GLN A 21 6.46 5.37 -5.33
C GLN A 21 4.97 5.19 -5.04
N VAL A 22 4.21 6.27 -4.78
CA VAL A 22 2.74 6.23 -4.63
C VAL A 22 2.14 5.55 -5.85
N LYS A 23 2.48 6.02 -7.06
CA LYS A 23 1.94 5.46 -8.31
C LYS A 23 2.25 3.97 -8.45
N THR A 24 3.45 3.55 -8.07
CA THR A 24 3.86 2.14 -8.12
C THR A 24 3.05 1.29 -7.15
N LEU A 25 2.80 1.79 -5.94
CA LEU A 25 1.97 1.15 -4.93
C LEU A 25 0.50 1.08 -5.36
N THR A 26 -0.04 2.13 -5.98
CA THR A 26 -1.39 2.13 -6.54
C THR A 26 -1.55 1.03 -7.59
N ASN A 27 -0.60 0.95 -8.54
CA ASN A 27 -0.62 -0.10 -9.57
C ASN A 27 -0.53 -1.51 -8.95
N LEU A 28 0.29 -1.68 -7.90
CA LEU A 28 0.39 -2.94 -7.19
C LEU A 28 -0.93 -3.29 -6.47
N GLY A 29 -1.58 -2.31 -5.84
CA GLY A 29 -2.91 -2.48 -5.23
C GLY A 29 -3.96 -2.91 -6.25
N GLU A 30 -4.01 -2.30 -7.42
CA GLU A 30 -4.92 -2.70 -8.50
C GLU A 30 -4.69 -4.15 -8.96
N GLN A 31 -3.43 -4.55 -9.12
CA GLN A 31 -3.07 -5.93 -9.47
C GLN A 31 -3.46 -6.91 -8.37
N THR A 32 -3.20 -6.59 -7.10
CA THR A 32 -3.56 -7.43 -5.96
C THR A 32 -5.07 -7.58 -5.83
N ASN A 33 -5.85 -6.52 -6.01
CA ASN A 33 -7.31 -6.60 -6.02
C ASN A 33 -7.84 -7.50 -7.17
N GLY A 34 -7.19 -7.45 -8.34
CA GLY A 34 -7.44 -8.39 -9.43
C GLY A 34 -7.19 -9.86 -9.03
N LEU A 35 -6.13 -10.11 -8.26
CA LEU A 35 -5.82 -11.43 -7.70
C LEU A 35 -6.85 -11.86 -6.64
N VAL A 36 -7.28 -10.97 -5.74
CA VAL A 36 -8.34 -11.25 -4.75
C VAL A 36 -9.62 -11.68 -5.47
N THR A 37 -10.01 -10.92 -6.49
CA THR A 37 -11.22 -11.20 -7.29
C THR A 37 -11.11 -12.56 -7.96
N SER A 38 -9.96 -12.87 -8.57
CA SER A 38 -9.71 -14.15 -9.24
C SER A 38 -9.71 -15.32 -8.25
N ALA A 39 -9.11 -15.15 -7.07
CA ALA A 39 -9.09 -16.16 -6.02
C ALA A 39 -10.49 -16.45 -5.47
N ARG A 40 -11.32 -15.41 -5.27
CA ARG A 40 -12.74 -15.57 -4.89
C ARG A 40 -13.52 -16.37 -5.92
N GLN A 41 -13.38 -16.02 -7.20
CA GLN A 41 -14.03 -16.76 -8.28
C GLN A 41 -13.58 -18.23 -8.33
N LEU A 42 -12.30 -18.50 -8.03
CA LEU A 42 -11.77 -19.86 -7.94
C LEU A 42 -12.38 -20.62 -6.76
N ALA A 43 -12.54 -19.97 -5.60
CA ALA A 43 -13.16 -20.55 -4.41
C ALA A 43 -14.66 -20.86 -4.58
N GLU A 44 -15.36 -20.09 -5.39
CA GLU A 44 -16.79 -20.26 -5.66
C GLU A 44 -17.06 -21.43 -6.63
N ARG A 45 -16.10 -21.77 -7.50
CA ARG A 45 -16.24 -22.84 -8.49
C ARG A 45 -15.81 -24.20 -7.94
N MET A 46 -16.69 -25.18 -8.05
CA MET A 46 -16.32 -26.57 -7.77
C MET A 46 -15.50 -27.14 -8.95
N PRO A 47 -14.28 -27.64 -8.73
CA PRO A 47 -13.48 -28.24 -9.78
C PRO A 47 -14.15 -29.49 -10.34
N MET A 48 -14.32 -29.56 -11.66
CA MET A 48 -14.87 -30.75 -12.33
C MET A 48 -13.79 -31.80 -12.51
N LEU A 49 -13.46 -32.53 -11.45
CA LEU A 49 -12.47 -33.60 -11.44
C LEU A 49 -13.08 -35.00 -11.68
N GLY A 50 -14.39 -35.07 -11.92
CA GLY A 50 -15.17 -36.31 -12.07
C GLY A 50 -15.99 -36.65 -10.82
N THR A 51 -16.74 -37.77 -10.88
CA THR A 51 -17.66 -38.20 -9.81
C THR A 51 -17.12 -39.34 -8.94
N ALA A 52 -15.90 -39.82 -9.22
CA ALA A 52 -15.28 -40.83 -8.38
C ALA A 52 -15.07 -40.29 -6.96
N PRO A 53 -15.30 -41.08 -5.89
CA PRO A 53 -15.12 -40.63 -4.51
C PRO A 53 -13.77 -39.91 -4.23
N PRO A 54 -12.59 -40.39 -4.70
CA PRO A 54 -11.34 -39.67 -4.51
C PRO A 54 -11.27 -38.34 -5.28
N ALA A 55 -11.89 -38.26 -6.46
CA ALA A 55 -11.94 -37.02 -7.25
C ALA A 55 -12.82 -35.95 -6.57
N MET A 56 -13.94 -36.35 -5.98
CA MET A 56 -14.79 -35.44 -5.19
C MET A 56 -14.04 -34.91 -3.97
N HIS A 57 -13.32 -35.78 -3.25
CA HIS A 57 -12.53 -35.35 -2.10
C HIS A 57 -11.43 -34.35 -2.49
N LEU A 58 -10.76 -34.57 -3.63
CA LEU A 58 -9.78 -33.63 -4.16
C LEU A 58 -10.42 -32.29 -4.56
N ALA A 59 -11.58 -32.32 -5.21
CA ALA A 59 -12.32 -31.12 -5.59
C ALA A 59 -12.71 -30.28 -4.36
N MET A 60 -13.14 -30.94 -3.28
CA MET A 60 -13.44 -30.27 -2.01
C MET A 60 -12.19 -29.64 -1.38
N ARG A 61 -11.07 -30.35 -1.33
CA ARG A 61 -9.81 -29.83 -0.79
C ARG A 61 -9.28 -28.63 -1.57
N LEU A 62 -9.37 -28.67 -2.90
CA LEU A 62 -8.98 -27.53 -3.74
C LEU A 62 -9.88 -26.32 -3.49
N ARG A 63 -11.18 -26.54 -3.31
CA ARG A 63 -12.13 -25.48 -2.98
C ARG A 63 -11.85 -24.86 -1.62
N GLU A 64 -11.53 -25.67 -0.60
CA GLU A 64 -11.11 -25.17 0.71
C GLU A 64 -9.79 -24.39 0.63
N ALA A 65 -8.81 -24.91 -0.11
CA ALA A 65 -7.52 -24.24 -0.30
C ALA A 65 -7.64 -22.92 -1.08
N ALA A 66 -8.59 -22.83 -2.02
CA ALA A 66 -8.89 -21.58 -2.73
C ALA A 66 -9.70 -20.59 -1.88
N GLY A 67 -10.48 -21.09 -0.91
CA GLY A 67 -11.41 -20.32 -0.09
C GLY A 67 -10.78 -19.39 0.94
N GLN A 68 -11.62 -18.88 1.83
CA GLN A 68 -11.25 -17.84 2.80
C GLN A 68 -10.19 -18.30 3.81
N SER A 69 -10.12 -19.60 4.12
CA SER A 69 -9.09 -20.18 4.98
C SER A 69 -7.75 -20.44 4.25
N GLY A 70 -7.69 -20.16 2.96
CA GLY A 70 -6.50 -20.36 2.13
C GLY A 70 -6.24 -19.14 1.25
N LEU A 71 -6.07 -19.38 -0.05
CA LEU A 71 -5.59 -18.40 -1.02
C LEU A 71 -6.38 -17.08 -0.99
N THR A 72 -7.71 -17.13 -0.96
CA THR A 72 -8.53 -15.91 -0.93
C THR A 72 -8.29 -15.08 0.33
N GLY A 73 -8.11 -15.74 1.48
CA GLY A 73 -7.83 -15.07 2.74
C GLY A 73 -6.46 -14.39 2.74
N GLU A 74 -5.43 -15.13 2.34
CA GLU A 74 -4.04 -14.64 2.26
C GLU A 74 -3.91 -13.42 1.34
N ILE A 75 -4.48 -13.49 0.14
CA ILE A 75 -4.41 -12.36 -0.82
C ILE A 75 -5.24 -11.18 -0.31
N SER A 76 -6.39 -11.41 0.35
CA SER A 76 -7.19 -10.32 0.93
C SER A 76 -6.46 -9.63 2.09
N ALA A 77 -5.68 -10.39 2.89
CA ALA A 77 -4.85 -9.82 3.95
C ALA A 77 -3.73 -8.95 3.35
N ALA A 78 -3.04 -9.46 2.32
CA ALA A 78 -2.03 -8.69 1.60
C ALA A 78 -2.59 -7.41 0.97
N ASP A 79 -3.79 -7.46 0.39
CA ASP A 79 -4.49 -6.27 -0.13
C ASP A 79 -4.74 -5.23 0.97
N THR A 80 -5.18 -5.68 2.14
CA THR A 80 -5.41 -4.81 3.30
C THR A 80 -4.13 -4.12 3.77
N GLU A 81 -3.02 -4.88 3.86
CA GLU A 81 -1.72 -4.32 4.25
C GLU A 81 -1.18 -3.33 3.22
N LEU A 82 -1.30 -3.63 1.93
CA LEU A 82 -0.88 -2.73 0.84
C LEU A 82 -1.67 -1.43 0.86
N ASN A 83 -2.99 -1.49 1.04
CA ASN A 83 -3.84 -0.30 1.16
C ASN A 83 -3.44 0.53 2.40
N GLY A 84 -3.17 -0.11 3.54
CA GLY A 84 -2.69 0.57 4.74
C GLY A 84 -1.34 1.27 4.52
N PHE A 85 -0.41 0.63 3.82
CA PHE A 85 0.89 1.22 3.49
C PHE A 85 0.75 2.41 2.53
N HIS A 86 -0.11 2.26 1.50
CA HIS A 86 -0.41 3.33 0.56
C HIS A 86 -0.98 4.57 1.27
N ASP A 87 -1.94 4.40 2.17
CA ASP A 87 -2.54 5.49 2.94
C ASP A 87 -1.53 6.18 3.86
N ALA A 88 -0.67 5.41 4.53
CA ALA A 88 0.39 5.95 5.37
C ALA A 88 1.41 6.78 4.56
N LEU A 89 1.78 6.30 3.38
CA LEU A 89 2.72 6.99 2.50
C LEU A 89 2.09 8.28 1.93
N HIS A 90 0.83 8.23 1.51
CA HIS A 90 0.09 9.40 1.05
C HIS A 90 -0.05 10.48 2.14
N GLN A 91 -0.37 10.07 3.38
CA GLN A 91 -0.42 10.99 4.52
C GLN A 91 0.94 11.62 4.80
N THR A 92 2.02 10.84 4.71
CA THR A 92 3.39 11.34 4.95
C THR A 92 3.80 12.37 3.90
N VAL A 93 3.55 12.10 2.61
CA VAL A 93 3.77 13.05 1.51
C VAL A 93 2.99 14.34 1.75
N THR A 94 1.70 14.21 2.07
CA THR A 94 0.81 15.37 2.27
C THR A 94 1.30 16.25 3.41
N ARG A 95 1.74 15.65 4.53
CA ARG A 95 2.32 16.39 5.67
C ARG A 95 3.60 17.11 5.27
N TYR A 96 4.49 16.44 4.53
CA TYR A 96 5.75 17.02 4.10
C TYR A 96 5.53 18.25 3.20
N VAL A 97 4.71 18.11 2.16
CA VAL A 97 4.37 19.24 1.25
C VAL A 97 3.72 20.39 2.02
N SER A 98 2.80 20.09 2.93
CA SER A 98 2.14 21.12 3.75
C SER A 98 3.14 21.87 4.65
N SER A 99 4.13 21.16 5.21
CA SER A 99 5.18 21.79 6.03
C SER A 99 6.15 22.64 5.21
N ASP A 100 6.47 22.23 3.99
CA ASP A 100 7.30 22.99 3.07
C ASP A 100 6.60 24.29 2.63
N ASP A 101 5.32 24.20 2.27
CA ASP A 101 4.48 25.36 1.91
C ASP A 101 4.34 26.35 3.08
N HIS A 102 4.14 25.84 4.30
CA HIS A 102 4.06 26.68 5.49
C HIS A 102 5.40 27.40 5.75
N THR A 103 6.51 26.68 5.65
CA THR A 103 7.85 27.24 5.84
C THR A 103 8.16 28.30 4.79
N ALA A 104 7.83 28.04 3.53
CA ALA A 104 7.98 29.00 2.43
C ALA A 104 7.12 30.27 2.65
N GLN A 105 5.89 30.13 3.17
CA GLN A 105 5.04 31.26 3.53
C GLN A 105 5.62 32.08 4.68
N VAL A 106 6.13 31.42 5.72
CA VAL A 106 6.75 32.10 6.87
C VAL A 106 8.00 32.85 6.42
N LEU A 107 8.88 32.24 5.63
CA LEU A 107 10.06 32.91 5.06
C LEU A 107 9.69 34.11 4.18
N ARG A 108 8.64 34.00 3.35
CA ARG A 108 8.17 35.13 2.53
C ARG A 108 7.63 36.27 3.38
N ARG A 109 6.96 35.95 4.50
CA ARG A 109 6.41 36.94 5.44
C ARG A 109 7.50 37.61 6.28
N THR A 110 8.52 36.88 6.72
CA THR A 110 9.62 37.41 7.53
C THR A 110 10.67 38.13 6.68
N GLY A 111 10.90 37.68 5.44
CA GLY A 111 11.80 38.35 4.49
C GLY A 111 11.25 39.65 3.91
N GLY A 112 9.94 39.88 3.95
CA GLY A 112 9.31 41.14 3.55
C GLY A 112 9.18 42.19 4.67
N ALA A 113 9.65 41.90 5.88
CA ALA A 113 9.63 42.82 7.02
C ALA A 113 10.98 43.52 7.26
N ALA A 114 11.92 43.39 6.33
CA ALA A 114 13.23 44.02 6.34
C ALA A 114 13.40 44.95 5.13
N GLU A 115 12.55 45.95 5.00
CA GLU A 115 12.79 47.18 4.24
C GLU A 115 12.26 48.39 5.02
#